data_AF-A0A8K0C9P3-F1
#
_entry.id   AF-A0A8K0C9P3-F1
#
_cell.length_a   1.000
_cell.length_b   1.000
_cell.length_c   1.000
_cell.angle_alpha   90.00
_cell.angle_beta   90.00
_cell.angle_gamma   90.00
#
_symmetry.space_group_name_H-M   'P 1'
#
loop_
_entity.id
_entity.type
_entity.pdbx_description
1 polymer ?
#
loop_
_entity_poly.entity_id
_entity_poly.type
_entity_poly.pdbx_seq_one_letter_code
_entity_poly.pdbx_strand_id
1 'polypeptide(L)'
;ACELPTSQNEHSHYICDDDGDVKCLPGWNGDLCDVPKCRSGCDPLNGYCNRPGECLCKLGFYGERCNKCIPLPGCQHGYCNVSFECICHEGWDGIFCSE
;
A
#
# COMPACT_ATOMS: atom_id res chain seq x y z
N ALA A 1 22.13 3.37 26.04
CA ALA A 1 22.95 3.19 24.83
C ALA A 1 22.30 2.10 24.00
N CYS A 2 22.45 2.09 22.66
CA CYS A 2 22.07 0.98 21.80
C CYS A 2 22.63 -0.35 22.37
N GLU A 3 21.91 -1.01 23.27
CA GLU A 3 22.33 -2.28 23.84
C GLU A 3 21.94 -3.35 22.82
N LEU A 4 22.88 -3.61 21.92
CA LEU A 4 22.80 -4.72 20.97
C LEU A 4 22.45 -5.99 21.75
N PRO A 5 21.31 -6.65 21.47
CA PRO A 5 21.23 -8.07 21.74
C PRO A 5 22.33 -8.70 20.90
N THR A 6 23.15 -9.55 21.50
CA THR A 6 24.26 -10.28 20.89
C THR A 6 23.87 -11.20 19.71
N SER A 7 22.62 -11.15 19.25
CA SER A 7 22.17 -11.74 17.99
C SER A 7 21.86 -10.63 16.98
N GLN A 8 22.86 -10.25 16.17
CA GLN A 8 22.57 -9.68 14.86
C GLN A 8 21.81 -10.73 14.06
N ASN A 9 20.48 -10.68 14.14
CA ASN A 9 19.63 -11.48 13.27
C ASN A 9 19.78 -10.91 11.86
N GLU A 10 19.89 -11.77 10.84
CA GLU A 10 19.94 -11.41 9.42
C GLU A 10 18.72 -10.58 8.92
N HIS A 11 17.77 -10.29 9.80
CA HIS A 11 16.52 -9.57 9.54
C HIS A 11 16.47 -8.17 10.21
N SER A 12 17.57 -7.70 10.82
CA SER A 12 17.61 -6.36 11.43
C SER A 12 17.85 -5.27 10.38
N HIS A 13 16.95 -4.29 10.29
CA HIS A 13 17.00 -3.20 9.31
C HIS A 13 17.39 -1.84 9.91
N TYR A 14 18.32 -1.82 10.87
CA TYR A 14 18.79 -0.60 11.53
C TYR A 14 20.30 -0.58 11.77
N ILE A 15 20.84 0.61 11.97
CA ILE A 15 22.21 0.90 12.41
C ILE A 15 22.15 1.82 13.65
N CYS A 16 23.16 1.78 14.51
CA CYS A 16 23.30 2.78 15.57
C CYS A 16 24.27 3.89 15.10
N ASP A 17 24.00 5.15 15.42
CA ASP A 17 24.94 6.25 15.17
C ASP A 17 25.96 6.40 16.32
N ASP A 18 26.88 7.35 16.20
CA ASP A 18 27.97 7.60 17.16
C ASP A 18 27.46 8.04 18.55
N ASP A 19 26.24 8.60 18.61
CA ASP A 19 25.56 9.00 19.85
C ASP A 19 24.80 7.81 20.49
N GLY A 20 24.71 6.68 19.78
CA GLY A 20 24.03 5.48 20.21
C GLY A 20 22.53 5.47 19.91
N ASP A 21 22.05 6.35 19.03
CA ASP A 21 20.67 6.38 18.56
C ASP A 21 20.46 5.38 17.41
N VAL A 22 19.27 4.77 17.37
CA VAL A 22 18.88 3.84 16.30
C VAL A 22 18.47 4.62 15.06
N LYS A 23 19.04 4.28 13.90
CA LYS A 23 18.65 4.75 12.57
C LYS A 23 18.21 3.59 11.70
N CYS A 24 17.01 3.68 11.15
CA CYS A 24 16.54 2.68 10.19
C CYS A 24 17.32 2.76 8.87
N LEU A 25 17.55 1.59 8.26
CA LEU A 25 18.11 1.49 6.92
C LEU A 25 17.18 2.15 5.88
N PRO A 26 17.72 2.59 4.72
CA PRO A 26 16.92 3.14 3.64
C PRO A 26 15.79 2.18 3.25
N GLY A 27 14.59 2.72 3.13
CA GLY A 27 13.40 1.92 2.84
C GLY A 27 12.68 1.34 4.04
N TRP A 28 13.13 1.57 5.28
CA TRP A 28 12.48 1.09 6.51
C TRP A 28 12.10 2.23 7.46
N ASN A 29 11.05 2.04 8.26
CA ASN A 29 10.59 2.90 9.36
C ASN A 29 9.94 2.08 10.49
N GLY A 30 9.33 2.78 11.45
CA GLY A 30 8.80 2.20 12.69
C GLY A 30 9.83 2.26 13.81
N ASP A 31 9.37 2.11 15.05
CA ASP A 31 10.23 2.20 16.23
C ASP A 31 11.29 1.09 16.27
N LEU A 32 11.01 -0.04 15.60
CA LEU A 32 11.91 -1.20 15.47
C LEU A 32 12.50 -1.35 14.07
N CYS A 33 12.28 -0.38 13.17
CA CYS A 33 12.70 -0.43 11.77
C CYS A 33 12.21 -1.66 11.00
N ASP A 34 11.07 -2.22 11.39
CA ASP A 34 10.45 -3.43 10.83
C ASP A 34 9.31 -3.13 9.85
N VAL A 35 8.97 -1.85 9.66
CA VAL A 35 7.94 -1.42 8.72
C VAL A 35 8.59 -0.99 7.40
N PRO A 36 8.22 -1.60 6.26
CA PRO A 36 8.74 -1.20 4.97
C PRO A 36 8.10 0.11 4.50
N LYS A 37 8.92 1.00 3.95
CA LYS A 37 8.46 2.20 3.24
C LYS A 37 8.01 1.79 1.83
N CYS A 38 6.71 1.93 1.58
CA CYS A 38 6.15 1.64 0.27
C CYS A 38 6.66 2.61 -0.80
N ARG A 39 6.43 2.26 -2.07
CA ARG A 39 6.76 3.11 -3.22
C ARG A 39 6.23 4.52 -3.01
N SER A 40 7.02 5.52 -3.39
CA SER A 40 6.56 6.91 -3.39
C SER A 40 5.28 7.07 -4.22
N GLY A 41 4.27 7.69 -3.62
CA GLY A 41 2.95 7.87 -4.22
C GLY A 41 2.02 6.65 -4.16
N CYS A 42 2.40 5.57 -3.47
CA CYS A 42 1.47 4.49 -3.13
C CYS A 42 0.32 5.03 -2.27
N ASP A 43 -0.91 4.65 -2.56
CA ASP A 43 -2.08 5.12 -1.84
C ASP A 43 -1.99 4.72 -0.35
N PRO A 44 -2.12 5.67 0.60
CA PRO A 44 -1.90 5.39 2.02
C PRO A 44 -3.02 4.56 2.66
N LEU A 45 -4.19 4.48 2.04
CA LEU A 45 -5.35 3.75 2.56
C LEU A 45 -5.54 2.42 1.82
N ASN A 46 -5.29 2.40 0.52
CA ASN A 46 -5.60 1.30 -0.39
C ASN A 46 -4.36 0.53 -0.85
N GLY A 47 -3.17 1.10 -0.67
CA GLY A 47 -1.89 0.45 -0.91
C GLY A 47 -1.29 -0.13 0.36
N TYR A 48 -0.43 -1.13 0.19
CA TYR A 48 0.47 -1.65 1.22
C TYR A 48 1.73 -2.23 0.57
N CYS A 49 2.73 -2.61 1.35
CA CYS A 49 3.95 -3.21 0.84
C CYS A 49 4.50 -4.20 1.85
N ASN A 50 5.05 -5.31 1.36
CA ASN A 50 5.77 -6.27 2.20
C ASN A 50 7.28 -6.04 2.12
N ARG A 51 7.74 -5.35 1.07
CA ARG A 51 9.13 -4.95 0.89
C ARG A 51 9.23 -3.46 0.53
N PRO A 52 10.35 -2.80 0.88
CA PRO A 52 10.56 -1.41 0.52
C PRO A 52 10.42 -1.16 -0.98
N GLY A 53 9.73 -0.09 -1.35
CA GLY A 53 9.53 0.30 -2.76
C GLY A 53 8.46 -0.47 -3.54
N GLU A 54 7.79 -1.45 -2.91
CA GLU A 54 6.59 -2.08 -3.46
C GLU A 54 5.33 -1.21 -3.26
N CYS A 55 4.30 -1.47 -4.06
CA CYS A 55 2.95 -0.97 -3.84
C CYS A 55 1.97 -2.05 -4.29
N LEU A 56 1.46 -2.80 -3.34
CA LEU A 56 0.45 -3.84 -3.49
C LEU A 56 -0.92 -3.25 -3.16
N CYS A 57 -1.94 -3.61 -3.91
CA CYS A 57 -3.26 -3.03 -3.75
C CYS A 57 -4.15 -3.92 -2.90
N LYS A 58 -4.92 -3.30 -2.00
CA LYS A 58 -6.01 -3.97 -1.29
C LYS A 58 -7.07 -4.44 -2.29
N LEU A 59 -7.83 -5.44 -1.89
CA LEU A 59 -8.95 -5.95 -2.69
C LEU A 59 -9.89 -4.81 -3.07
N GLY A 60 -10.25 -4.74 -4.34
CA GLY A 60 -11.11 -3.68 -4.87
C GLY A 60 -10.35 -2.46 -5.40
N PHE A 61 -9.02 -2.47 -5.39
CA PHE A 61 -8.18 -1.40 -5.95
C PHE A 61 -7.10 -1.94 -6.88
N TYR A 62 -6.65 -1.10 -7.82
CA TYR A 62 -5.62 -1.44 -8.81
C TYR A 62 -4.81 -0.22 -9.26
N GLY A 63 -3.84 -0.48 -10.16
CA GLY A 63 -2.93 0.52 -10.72
C GLY A 63 -1.61 0.60 -9.95
N GLU A 64 -0.60 1.25 -10.53
CA GLU A 64 0.76 1.29 -9.96
C GLU A 64 0.85 1.97 -8.58
N ARG A 65 -0.18 2.75 -8.23
CA ARG A 65 -0.30 3.50 -6.98
C ARG A 65 -1.49 3.04 -6.14
N CYS A 66 -2.24 2.02 -6.56
CA CYS A 66 -3.43 1.52 -5.86
C CYS A 66 -4.52 2.57 -5.60
N ASN A 67 -4.59 3.60 -6.46
CA ASN A 67 -5.53 4.72 -6.34
C ASN A 67 -6.71 4.62 -7.31
N LYS A 68 -6.87 3.49 -8.01
CA LYS A 68 -8.02 3.23 -8.90
C LYS A 68 -8.89 2.15 -8.28
N CYS A 69 -10.19 2.37 -8.22
CA CYS A 69 -11.15 1.38 -7.73
C CYS A 69 -11.50 0.37 -8.84
N ILE A 70 -11.73 -0.88 -8.47
CA ILE A 70 -12.29 -1.90 -9.36
C ILE A 70 -13.82 -1.78 -9.27
N PRO A 71 -14.54 -1.58 -10.39
CA PRO A 71 -16.00 -1.55 -10.38
C PRO A 71 -16.62 -2.89 -9.95
N LEU A 72 -17.93 -2.91 -9.70
CA LEU A 72 -18.66 -4.14 -9.44
C LEU A 72 -18.42 -5.16 -10.57
N PRO A 73 -18.09 -6.43 -10.28
CA PRO A 73 -17.94 -7.45 -11.32
C PRO A 73 -19.20 -7.54 -12.19
N GLY A 74 -19.04 -7.39 -13.50
CA GLY A 74 -20.16 -7.35 -14.45
C GLY A 74 -20.62 -5.93 -14.85
N CYS A 75 -20.09 -4.88 -14.25
CA CYS A 75 -20.32 -3.49 -14.67
C CYS A 75 -19.87 -3.30 -16.13
N GLN A 76 -20.80 -2.95 -17.02
CA GLN A 76 -20.53 -2.81 -18.46
C GLN A 76 -20.25 -1.36 -18.85
N HIS A 77 -21.19 -0.47 -18.53
CA HIS A 77 -21.15 0.95 -18.92
C HIS A 77 -21.17 1.88 -17.70
N GLY A 78 -20.29 1.62 -16.75
CA GLY A 78 -20.17 2.43 -15.53
C GLY A 78 -18.76 2.55 -15.00
N TYR A 79 -18.64 3.35 -13.95
CA TYR A 79 -17.39 3.61 -13.23
C TYR A 79 -17.60 3.48 -11.72
N CYS A 80 -16.55 3.69 -10.94
CA CYS A 80 -16.60 3.66 -9.50
C CYS A 80 -15.89 4.89 -8.91
N ASN A 81 -16.34 5.33 -7.73
CA ASN A 81 -15.57 6.24 -6.87
C ASN A 81 -14.97 5.46 -5.70
N VAL A 82 -15.69 4.46 -5.20
CA VAL A 82 -15.27 3.49 -4.18
C VAL A 82 -15.30 2.08 -4.77
N SER A 83 -14.45 1.19 -4.27
CA SER A 83 -14.37 -0.20 -4.73
C SER A 83 -15.75 -0.86 -4.80
N PHE A 84 -15.99 -1.59 -5.89
CA PHE A 84 -17.20 -2.38 -6.16
C PHE A 84 -18.49 -1.59 -6.36
N GLU A 85 -18.40 -0.30 -6.66
CA GLU A 85 -19.52 0.45 -7.21
C GLU A 85 -19.67 0.21 -8.73
N CYS A 86 -20.87 0.47 -9.25
CA CYS A 86 -21.12 0.59 -10.68
C CYS A 86 -22.06 1.78 -10.91
N ILE A 87 -21.46 2.96 -11.08
CA ILE A 87 -22.17 4.21 -11.35
C ILE A 87 -22.31 4.32 -12.87
N CYS A 88 -23.54 4.28 -13.35
CA CYS A 88 -23.80 4.25 -14.79
C CYS A 88 -23.44 5.56 -15.47
N HIS A 89 -22.86 5.44 -16.66
CA HIS A 89 -22.73 6.57 -17.57
C HIS A 89 -24.12 7.02 -18.06
N GLU A 90 -24.20 8.26 -18.56
CA GLU A 90 -25.45 8.81 -19.09
C GLU A 90 -26.03 7.91 -20.19
N GLY A 91 -27.32 7.58 -20.07
CA GLY A 91 -28.03 6.72 -21.01
C GLY A 91 -27.99 5.21 -20.69
N TRP A 92 -27.38 4.81 -19.56
CA TRP A 92 -27.36 3.43 -19.08
C TRP A 92 -28.04 3.30 -17.72
N ASP A 93 -28.67 2.15 -17.47
CA ASP A 93 -29.34 1.84 -16.20
C ASP A 93 -29.13 0.38 -15.75
N GLY A 94 -29.68 0.04 -14.59
CA GLY A 94 -29.57 -1.27 -13.95
C GLY A 94 -28.30 -1.42 -13.11
N ILE A 95 -28.27 -2.46 -12.26
CA ILE A 95 -27.17 -2.70 -11.31
C ILE A 95 -25.80 -2.92 -11.98
N PHE A 96 -25.79 -3.34 -13.23
CA PHE A 96 -24.59 -3.60 -14.03
C PHE A 96 -24.40 -2.59 -15.17
N CYS A 97 -25.23 -1.54 -15.23
CA CYS A 97 -25.23 -0.54 -16.29
C CYS A 97 -25.27 -1.21 -17.68
N SER A 98 -26.28 -2.05 -17.89
CA SER A 98 -26.43 -2.90 -19.08
C SER A 98 -27.76 -2.69 -19.81
N GLU A 99 -28.63 -1.85 -19.25
CA GLU A 99 -29.95 -1.51 -19.78
C GLU A 99 -29.96 -0.11 -20.41
#